data_AF-A0A0A6ZVY0-F1
#
_entry.id   AF-A0A0A6ZVY0-F1
#
_cell.length_a   1.000
_cell.length_b   1.000
_cell.length_c   1.000
_cell.angle_alpha   90.00
_cell.angle_beta   90.00
_cell.angle_gamma   90.00
#
_symmetry.space_group_name_H-M   'P 1'
#
loop_
_entity.id
_entity.type
_entity.pdbx_description
1 polymer ?
#
loop_
_entity_poly.entity_id
_entity_poly.type
_entity_poly.pdbx_seq_one_letter_code
_entity_poly.pdbx_strand_id
1 'polypeptide(L)' 'MSAEPSRTSAFTAMTAIRHAGGFVSFDPNIREDLWQDEHLLRLCLRQALQLADVVKLSEEE' A
#
# COMPACT_ATOMS: atom_id res chain seq x y z
N MET A 1 -6.82 0.89 -1.82
CA MET A 1 -5.76 1.92 -1.86
C MET A 1 -5.77 2.80 -3.12
N SER A 2 -6.50 2.45 -4.19
CA SER A 2 -6.42 3.17 -5.47
C SER A 2 -7.02 4.59 -5.47
N ALA A 3 -8.01 4.86 -4.62
CA ALA A 3 -8.73 6.14 -4.60
C ALA A 3 -8.79 6.78 -3.21
N GLU A 4 -8.95 8.11 -3.16
CA GLU A 4 -9.29 8.82 -1.91
C GLU A 4 -10.76 8.60 -1.53
N PRO A 5 -11.09 8.58 -0.23
CA PRO A 5 -10.19 8.72 0.92
C PRO A 5 -9.52 7.41 1.36
N SER A 6 -9.81 6.29 0.69
CA SER A 6 -9.32 4.95 1.06
C SER A 6 -7.80 4.89 1.15
N ARG A 7 -7.09 5.58 0.24
CA ARG A 7 -5.63 5.64 0.23
C ARG A 7 -5.07 6.30 1.49
N THR A 8 -5.51 7.51 1.82
CA THR A 8 -5.05 8.22 3.02
C THR A 8 -5.38 7.42 4.29
N SER A 9 -6.57 6.82 4.37
CA SER A 9 -6.95 5.98 5.51
C SER A 9 -6.05 4.76 5.66
N ALA A 10 -5.71 4.08 4.56
CA ALA A 10 -4.83 2.92 4.60
C ALA A 10 -3.43 3.27 5.13
N PHE A 11 -2.81 4.32 4.61
CA PHE A 11 -1.49 4.76 5.08
C PHE A 11 -1.53 5.19 6.55
N THR A 12 -2.57 5.90 6.96
CA THR A 12 -2.75 6.30 8.37
C THR A 12 -2.82 5.09 9.29
N ALA A 13 -3.56 4.04 8.89
CA ALA A 13 -3.65 2.80 9.66
C ALA A 13 -2.30 2.05 9.73
N MET A 14 -1.58 1.93 8.61
CA MET A 14 -0.26 1.29 8.57
C MET A 14 0.74 2.00 9.50
N THR A 15 0.79 3.34 9.42
CA THR A 15 1.64 4.16 10.29
C THR A 15 1.26 4.00 11.76
N ALA A 16 -0.03 4.05 12.10
CA ALA A 16 -0.50 3.91 13.47
C ALA A 16 -0.14 2.54 14.07
N ILE A 17 -0.32 1.45 13.31
CA ILE A 17 0.02 0.08 13.76
C ILE A 17 1.52 -0.03 14.04
N ARG A 18 2.38 0.50 13.16
CA ARG A 18 3.83 0.48 13.39
C ARG A 18 4.25 1.29 14.59
N HIS A 19 3.66 2.47 14.82
CA HIS A 19 3.93 3.25 16.02
C HIS A 19 3.51 2.53 17.31
N ALA A 20 2.47 1.69 17.24
CA ALA A 20 2.05 0.85 18.35
C ALA A 20 2.93 -0.40 18.55
N GLY A 21 3.97 -0.61 17.74
CA GLY A 21 4.83 -1.80 17.77
C GLY A 21 4.19 -3.04 17.16
N GLY A 22 3.11 -2.88 16.40
CA GLY A 22 2.47 -3.95 15.64
C GLY A 22 3.15 -4.18 14.29
N PHE A 23 2.72 -5.24 13.60
CA PHE A 23 3.21 -5.61 12.28
C PHE A 23 2.19 -5.28 11.19
N VAL A 24 2.70 -4.92 10.01
CA VAL A 24 1.92 -4.63 8.81
C VAL A 24 2.28 -5.64 7.72
N SER A 25 1.28 -6.41 7.29
CA SER A 25 1.36 -7.23 6.08
C SER A 25 0.70 -6.48 4.92
N PHE A 26 1.37 -6.40 3.78
CA PHE A 26 0.89 -5.72 2.58
C PHE A 26 0.81 -6.68 1.40
N ASP A 27 -0.37 -6.73 0.77
CA ASP A 27 -0.67 -7.45 -0.46
C ASP A 27 -1.02 -6.37 -1.51
N PRO A 28 -0.15 -6.09 -2.49
CA PRO A 28 -0.33 -4.97 -3.42
C PRO A 28 -1.54 -5.15 -4.34
N ASN A 29 -1.89 -6.40 -4.69
CA ASN A 29 -3.01 -6.79 -5.55
C ASN A 29 -3.33 -5.73 -6.62
N ILE A 30 -2.37 -5.48 -7.50
CA ILE A 30 -2.39 -4.32 -8.40
C ILE A 30 -3.49 -4.48 -9.45
N ARG A 31 -4.34 -3.45 -9.53
CA ARG A 31 -5.41 -3.32 -10.52
C ARG A 31 -5.20 -2.03 -11.29
N GLU A 32 -4.36 -2.08 -12.32
CA GLU A 32 -3.91 -0.91 -13.08
C GLU A 32 -5.07 -0.06 -13.61
N ASP A 33 -6.17 -0.70 -14.00
CA ASP A 33 -7.41 -0.10 -14.48
C ASP A 33 -8.09 0.85 -13.47
N LEU A 34 -7.79 0.71 -12.19
CA LEU A 34 -8.33 1.54 -11.11
C LEU A 34 -7.45 2.76 -10.78
N TRP A 35 -6.29 2.89 -11.40
CA TRP A 35 -5.37 4.01 -11.16
C TRP A 35 -5.42 5.01 -12.32
N GLN A 36 -5.51 6.29 -11.96
CA GLN A 36 -5.53 7.38 -12.93
C GLN A 36 -4.16 7.65 -13.54
N ASP A 37 -3.09 7.26 -12.85
CA ASP A 37 -1.71 7.53 -13.20
C ASP A 37 -0.79 6.43 -12.66
N GLU A 38 0.01 5.83 -13.56
CA GLU A 38 1.01 4.81 -13.25
C GLU A 38 2.14 5.35 -12.35
N HIS A 39 2.49 6.63 -12.46
CA HIS A 39 3.41 7.31 -11.56
C HIS A 39 2.85 7.35 -10.13
N LEU A 40 1.56 7.68 -9.99
CA LEU A 40 0.89 7.72 -8.69
C LEU A 40 0.81 6.32 -8.07
N LEU A 41 0.52 5.28 -8.88
CA LEU A 41 0.58 3.89 -8.45
C LEU A 41 1.97 3.55 -7.89
N ARG A 42 3.05 3.82 -8.64
CA ARG A 42 4.42 3.54 -8.21
C ARG A 42 4.81 4.27 -6.92
N LEU A 43 4.40 5.53 -6.77
CA LEU A 43 4.64 6.27 -5.53
C LEU A 43 3.93 5.62 -4.34
N CYS A 44 2.67 5.23 -4.50
CA CYS A 44 1.89 4.59 -3.45
C CYS A 44 2.45 3.22 -3.07
N LEU A 45 2.87 2.42 -4.06
CA LEU A 45 3.51 1.13 -3.81
C LEU A 45 4.80 1.30 -3.02
N ARG A 46 5.70 2.22 -3.43
CA ARG A 46 6.95 2.47 -2.69
C ARG A 46 6.67 2.85 -1.23
N GLN A 47 5.69 3.72 -1.00
CA GLN A 47 5.32 4.12 0.36
C GLN A 47 4.76 2.93 1.18
N ALA A 48 3.91 2.11 0.58
CA ALA A 48 3.35 0.94 1.25
C ALA A 48 4.44 -0.10 1.57
N LEU A 49 5.37 -0.33 0.64
CA LEU A 49 6.51 -1.23 0.83
C LEU A 49 7.44 -0.76 1.96
N GLN A 50 7.64 0.54 2.12
CA GLN A 50 8.41 1.09 3.25
C GLN A 50 7.71 0.90 4.60
N LEU A 51 6.38 0.86 4.59
CA LEU A 51 5.55 0.71 5.77
C LEU A 51 5.24 -0.76 6.11
N ALA A 52 5.41 -1.69 5.18
CA ALA A 52 5.14 -3.11 5.40
C ALA A 52 6.33 -3.83 6.06
N ASP A 53 6.03 -4.76 6.96
CA ASP A 53 7.00 -5.70 7.52
C ASP A 53 7.07 -6.97 6.68
N VAL A 54 5.95 -7.35 6.07
CA VAL A 54 5.85 -8.48 5.15
C VAL A 54 5.11 -8.04 3.90
N VAL A 55 5.66 -8.39 2.74
CA VAL A 55 5.04 -8.14 1.44
C VAL A 55 4.72 -9.47 0.81
N LYS A 56 3.46 -9.65 0.41
CA LYS A 56 3.03 -10.81 -0.35
C LYS A 56 3.06 -10.46 -1.83
N LEU A 57 3.95 -11.09 -2.59
CA LEU A 57 4.05 -10.94 -4.05
C LEU A 57 3.54 -12.23 -4.69
N SER A 58 2.73 -12.12 -5.75
CA SER A 58 2.45 -13.23 -6.66
C SER A 58 3.41 -13.20 -7.86
N GLU A 59 3.48 -14.29 -8.64
CA GLU A 59 4.32 -14.34 -9.85
C GLU A 59 3.89 -13.35 -10.94
N GLU A 60 2.69 -12.78 -10.82
CA GLU A 60 2.07 -11.88 -11.80
C GLU A 60 2.38 -10.39 -11.52
N GLU A 61 2.99 -10.08 -10.37
CA GLU A 61 3.35 -8.73 -9.89
C GLU A 61 4.86 -8.47 -9.93
#